data_AF-A0AAN7UST7-F1
#
_entry.id   AF-A0AAN7UST7-F1
#
_cell.length_a   1.000
_cell.length_b   1.000
_cell.length_c   1.000
_cell.angle_alpha   90.00
_cell.angle_beta   90.00
_cell.angle_gamma   90.00
#
_symmetry.space_group_name_H-M   'P 1'
#
loop_
_entity.id
_entity.type
_entity.pdbx_description
1 polymer ?
#
loop_
_entity_poly.entity_id
_entity_poly.type
_entity_poly.pdbx_seq_one_letter_code
_entity_poly.pdbx_strand_id
1 'polypeptide(L)'
;MVRDSHLMDTKISDTSEVSATTISVDYNDVDSMAKVLADNKVHTIISALRVFDAPTSEAEVNLVRATVQAGNPKRFIASVWGIQYSKTSTVGQARERTLVELRRTKLDWTRFNNGFFLDYYGPPSLKSYMTRVAFAIDVANKKAGIPGTGDEPMTFTHTFDVAKFVVAALDLPEWDEIMYCYGEKISWNEFLKLAEETRFNVAYDPPEKLQKGEITELPLNVGTVDFPKEVLQGLMALWGLYVLEGKFDIPTDKALNKVFPDVQPLKVRDVLGMWRGQ
;
A
#
# COMPACT_ATOMS: atom_id res chain seq x y z
N MET A 1 -33.79 -9.47 -1.42
CA MET A 1 -33.84 -8.54 -2.57
C MET A 1 -33.48 -7.15 -2.08
N VAL A 2 -32.18 -6.89 -1.89
CA VAL A 2 -31.54 -5.57 -1.92
C VAL A 2 -30.12 -5.87 -2.39
N ARG A 3 -29.77 -5.33 -3.56
CA ARG A 3 -28.43 -5.37 -4.17
C ARG A 3 -27.71 -4.12 -3.66
N ASP A 4 -26.56 -4.28 -3.03
CA ASP A 4 -25.60 -3.18 -2.86
C ASP A 4 -24.37 -3.48 -3.70
N SER A 5 -24.44 -3.03 -4.94
CA SER A 5 -23.30 -2.83 -5.83
C SER A 5 -22.79 -1.40 -5.61
N HIS A 6 -21.80 -1.21 -4.73
CA HIS A 6 -21.07 0.04 -4.65
C HIS A 6 -19.81 -0.03 -5.53
N LEU A 7 -20.04 0.10 -6.84
CA LEU A 7 -19.01 0.60 -7.77
C LEU A 7 -18.99 2.12 -7.63
N MET A 8 -17.96 2.66 -6.98
CA MET A 8 -17.74 4.11 -6.94
C MET A 8 -17.08 4.56 -8.24
N ASP A 9 -17.91 4.99 -9.19
CA ASP A 9 -17.46 5.83 -10.31
C ASP A 9 -17.15 7.23 -9.78
N THR A 10 -15.86 7.51 -9.54
CA THR A 10 -15.40 8.88 -9.29
C THR A 10 -15.02 9.54 -10.61
N LYS A 11 -15.86 10.49 -11.04
CA LYS A 11 -15.71 11.34 -12.22
C LYS A 11 -14.37 12.10 -12.15
N ILE A 12 -13.49 11.86 -13.12
CA ILE A 12 -12.21 12.56 -13.28
C ILE A 12 -12.46 13.81 -14.14
N SER A 13 -12.06 15.00 -13.66
CA SER A 13 -11.92 16.19 -14.52
C SER A 13 -10.46 16.57 -14.70
N ASP A 14 -10.02 16.36 -15.95
CA ASP A 14 -9.07 17.12 -16.75
C ASP A 14 -7.59 17.25 -16.30
N THR A 15 -6.77 16.35 -16.83
CA THR A 15 -5.36 16.57 -17.19
C THR A 15 -5.06 15.64 -18.37
N SER A 16 -4.89 16.21 -19.58
CA SER A 16 -4.51 15.53 -20.85
C SER A 16 -5.00 14.08 -20.96
N GLU A 17 -6.17 13.86 -21.57
CA GLU A 17 -6.79 12.53 -21.74
C GLU A 17 -5.79 11.48 -22.22
N VAL A 18 -5.20 10.74 -21.28
CA VAL A 18 -4.68 9.41 -21.57
C VAL A 18 -5.94 8.61 -21.89
N SER A 19 -6.14 8.31 -23.17
CA SER A 19 -7.23 7.46 -23.64
C SER A 19 -7.09 6.07 -23.02
N ALA A 20 -7.59 5.90 -21.80
CA ALA A 20 -7.63 4.64 -21.10
C ALA A 20 -8.96 3.95 -21.42
N THR A 21 -8.90 2.70 -21.88
CA THR A 21 -10.08 1.88 -22.08
C THR A 21 -10.55 1.36 -20.72
N THR A 22 -11.73 1.77 -20.28
CA THR A 22 -12.36 1.25 -19.06
C THR A 22 -13.24 0.06 -19.41
N ILE A 23 -13.02 -1.08 -18.74
CA ILE A 23 -13.78 -2.32 -18.95
C ILE A 23 -14.26 -2.83 -17.61
N SER A 24 -15.56 -3.10 -17.50
CA SER A 24 -16.15 -3.74 -16.34
C SER A 24 -15.97 -5.26 -16.41
N VAL A 25 -15.55 -5.87 -15.30
CA VAL A 25 -15.41 -7.32 -15.15
C VAL A 25 -16.04 -7.79 -13.83
N ASP A 26 -16.49 -9.04 -13.79
CA ASP A 26 -16.90 -9.71 -12.55
C ASP A 26 -15.78 -10.65 -12.10
N TYR A 27 -15.18 -10.36 -10.94
CA TYR A 27 -14.10 -11.17 -10.38
C TYR A 27 -14.52 -12.57 -9.91
N ASN A 28 -15.82 -12.89 -9.97
CA ASN A 28 -16.32 -14.25 -9.72
C ASN A 28 -16.49 -15.06 -11.01
N ASP A 29 -16.36 -14.46 -12.19
CA ASP A 29 -16.51 -15.12 -13.49
C ASP A 29 -15.15 -15.18 -14.22
N VAL A 30 -14.44 -16.28 -13.97
CA VAL A 30 -13.11 -16.54 -14.53
C VAL A 30 -13.14 -16.60 -16.07
N ASP A 31 -14.18 -17.19 -16.66
CA ASP A 31 -14.29 -17.37 -18.11
C ASP A 31 -14.52 -16.02 -18.81
N SER A 32 -15.42 -15.19 -18.26
CA SER A 32 -15.69 -13.85 -18.76
C SER A 32 -14.45 -12.95 -18.66
N MET A 33 -13.75 -12.97 -17.51
CA MET A 33 -12.49 -12.25 -17.36
C MET A 33 -11.43 -12.72 -18.36
N ALA A 34 -11.24 -14.03 -18.52
CA ALA A 34 -10.26 -14.58 -19.46
C ALA A 34 -10.54 -14.12 -20.90
N LYS A 35 -11.83 -14.11 -21.30
CA LYS A 35 -12.24 -13.59 -22.60
C LYS A 35 -11.91 -12.10 -22.77
N VAL A 36 -12.24 -11.28 -21.77
CA VAL A 36 -11.91 -9.84 -21.80
C VAL A 36 -10.40 -9.62 -21.95
N LEU A 37 -9.58 -10.34 -21.18
CA LEU A 37 -8.11 -10.24 -21.24
C LEU A 37 -7.58 -10.66 -22.62
N ALA A 38 -8.12 -11.74 -23.19
CA ALA A 38 -7.74 -12.23 -24.50
C ALA A 38 -8.13 -11.28 -25.64
N ASP A 39 -9.40 -10.84 -25.66
CA ASP A 39 -9.96 -9.95 -26.70
C ASP A 39 -9.21 -8.60 -26.74
N ASN A 40 -8.78 -8.10 -25.58
CA ASN A 40 -8.02 -6.85 -25.46
C ASN A 40 -6.50 -7.04 -25.56
N LYS A 41 -6.02 -8.27 -25.83
CA LYS A 41 -4.59 -8.60 -25.99
C LYS A 41 -3.74 -8.11 -24.82
N VAL A 42 -4.25 -8.24 -23.60
CA VAL A 42 -3.56 -7.78 -22.40
C VAL A 42 -2.28 -8.58 -22.21
N HIS A 43 -1.15 -7.89 -22.06
CA HIS A 43 0.16 -8.51 -21.81
C HIS A 43 0.49 -8.60 -20.31
N THR A 44 0.22 -7.55 -19.56
CA THR A 44 0.58 -7.45 -18.13
C THR A 44 -0.65 -7.10 -17.32
N ILE A 45 -0.82 -7.79 -16.20
CA ILE A 45 -1.82 -7.47 -15.18
C ILE A 45 -1.13 -6.77 -14.02
N ILE A 46 -1.68 -5.62 -13.61
CA ILE A 46 -1.27 -4.92 -12.39
C ILE A 46 -2.49 -4.92 -11.46
N SER A 47 -2.48 -5.78 -10.46
CA SER A 47 -3.58 -5.85 -9.49
C SER A 47 -3.42 -4.78 -8.43
N ALA A 48 -4.41 -3.90 -8.31
CA ALA A 48 -4.55 -2.93 -7.21
C ALA A 48 -5.81 -3.21 -6.38
N LEU A 49 -6.27 -4.46 -6.36
CA LEU A 49 -7.43 -4.87 -5.57
C LEU A 49 -7.18 -4.73 -4.07
N ARG A 50 -8.21 -4.38 -3.32
CA ARG A 50 -8.15 -4.27 -1.86
C ARG A 50 -8.25 -5.66 -1.22
N VAL A 51 -7.13 -6.39 -1.17
CA VAL A 51 -7.06 -7.75 -0.61
C VAL A 51 -6.75 -7.72 0.89
N PHE A 52 -7.77 -8.01 1.71
CA PHE A 52 -7.68 -7.99 3.18
C PHE A 52 -8.19 -9.27 3.85
N ASP A 53 -9.02 -10.04 3.18
CA ASP A 53 -9.74 -11.19 3.74
C ASP A 53 -9.97 -12.29 2.68
N ALA A 54 -10.66 -13.36 3.07
CA ALA A 54 -10.90 -14.50 2.19
C ALA A 54 -11.72 -14.14 0.93
N PRO A 55 -12.85 -13.40 0.99
CA PRO A 55 -13.59 -13.01 -0.21
C PRO A 55 -12.78 -12.13 -1.17
N THR A 56 -12.10 -11.09 -0.66
CA THR A 56 -11.29 -10.20 -1.52
C THR A 56 -10.06 -10.90 -2.08
N SER A 57 -9.52 -11.89 -1.37
CA SER A 57 -8.48 -12.79 -1.86
C SER A 57 -8.96 -13.68 -3.00
N GLU A 58 -10.17 -14.26 -2.91
CA GLU A 58 -10.71 -15.12 -3.98
C GLU A 58 -10.86 -14.36 -5.29
N ALA A 59 -11.26 -13.08 -5.23
CA ALA A 59 -11.33 -12.21 -6.42
C ALA A 59 -9.98 -12.09 -7.15
N GLU A 60 -8.88 -11.92 -6.41
CA GLU A 60 -7.55 -11.84 -7.01
C GLU A 60 -7.03 -13.21 -7.47
N VAL A 61 -7.32 -14.28 -6.73
CA VAL A 61 -7.03 -15.66 -7.16
C VAL A 61 -7.75 -15.99 -8.48
N ASN A 62 -9.01 -15.59 -8.61
CA ASN A 62 -9.77 -15.75 -9.86
C ASN A 62 -9.19 -14.91 -10.99
N LEU A 63 -8.68 -13.71 -10.71
CA LEU A 63 -7.96 -12.91 -11.69
C LEU A 63 -6.68 -13.62 -12.17
N VAL A 64 -5.93 -14.27 -11.28
CA VAL A 64 -4.77 -15.11 -11.65
C VAL A 64 -5.20 -16.25 -12.57
N ARG A 65 -6.27 -16.99 -12.22
CA ARG A 65 -6.81 -18.09 -13.04
C ARG A 65 -7.23 -17.60 -14.42
N ALA A 66 -7.95 -16.49 -14.49
CA ALA A 66 -8.39 -15.88 -15.74
C ALA A 66 -7.21 -15.42 -16.60
N THR A 67 -6.16 -14.88 -15.97
CA THR A 67 -4.90 -14.48 -16.62
C THR A 67 -4.23 -15.67 -17.31
N VAL A 68 -4.11 -16.80 -16.59
CA VAL A 68 -3.55 -18.04 -17.15
C VAL A 68 -4.43 -18.58 -18.27
N GLN A 69 -5.74 -18.60 -18.09
CA GLN A 69 -6.69 -19.12 -19.07
C GLN A 69 -6.74 -18.29 -20.36
N ALA A 70 -6.58 -16.96 -20.27
CA ALA A 70 -6.54 -16.07 -21.43
C ALA A 70 -5.33 -16.34 -22.34
N GLY A 71 -4.23 -16.86 -21.80
CA GLY A 71 -3.00 -17.25 -22.52
C GLY A 71 -2.15 -16.07 -23.06
N ASN A 72 -2.77 -14.92 -23.34
CA ASN A 72 -2.09 -13.71 -23.81
C ASN A 72 -1.24 -13.05 -22.73
N PRO A 73 -1.74 -12.80 -21.49
CA PRO A 73 -0.92 -12.17 -20.47
C PRO A 73 0.30 -13.02 -20.12
N LYS A 74 1.44 -12.37 -19.97
CA LYS A 74 2.73 -12.99 -19.61
C LYS A 74 3.17 -12.61 -18.21
N ARG A 75 2.69 -11.46 -17.72
CA ARG A 75 3.16 -10.86 -16.47
C ARG A 75 2.04 -10.51 -15.51
N PHE A 76 2.31 -10.63 -14.22
CA PHE A 76 1.35 -10.31 -13.16
C PHE A 76 2.00 -9.64 -11.95
N ILE A 77 1.47 -8.50 -11.52
CA ILE A 77 1.85 -7.85 -10.26
C ILE A 77 0.73 -8.05 -9.25
N ALA A 78 1.03 -8.74 -8.15
CA ALA A 78 0.07 -9.03 -7.09
C ALA A 78 -0.19 -7.83 -6.18
N SER A 79 -1.43 -7.69 -5.70
CA SER A 79 -1.86 -6.59 -4.83
C SER A 79 -1.38 -6.78 -3.39
N VAL A 80 -0.11 -6.46 -3.19
CA VAL A 80 0.54 -6.45 -1.87
C VAL A 80 0.90 -5.02 -1.44
N TRP A 81 1.49 -4.21 -2.31
CA TRP A 81 1.71 -2.76 -2.13
C TRP A 81 1.97 -2.30 -0.68
N GLY A 82 3.03 -2.81 -0.06
CA GLY A 82 3.32 -2.56 1.35
C GLY A 82 4.53 -3.32 1.83
N ILE A 83 4.36 -4.20 2.80
CA ILE A 83 5.42 -5.01 3.42
C ILE A 83 5.24 -6.51 3.16
N GLN A 84 6.16 -7.33 3.68
CA GLN A 84 5.95 -8.77 3.79
C GLN A 84 5.14 -9.08 5.05
N TYR A 85 3.83 -9.25 4.89
CA TYR A 85 2.88 -9.48 5.97
C TYR A 85 3.11 -10.81 6.69
N SER A 86 2.77 -10.86 7.98
CA SER A 86 2.77 -12.12 8.73
C SER A 86 1.73 -13.09 8.16
N LYS A 87 2.15 -14.32 7.87
CA LYS A 87 1.26 -15.42 7.42
C LYS A 87 0.23 -15.85 8.47
N THR A 88 0.34 -15.36 9.70
CA THR A 88 -0.67 -15.62 10.75
C THR A 88 -1.73 -14.52 10.85
N SER A 89 -1.50 -13.35 10.23
CA SER A 89 -2.49 -12.27 10.17
C SER A 89 -3.54 -12.53 9.09
N THR A 90 -4.77 -12.04 9.28
CA THR A 90 -5.85 -12.18 8.27
C THR A 90 -5.43 -11.65 6.90
N VAL A 91 -4.83 -10.44 6.86
CA VAL A 91 -4.37 -9.82 5.60
C VAL A 91 -3.22 -10.61 4.97
N GLY A 92 -2.27 -11.10 5.79
CA GLY A 92 -1.17 -11.91 5.28
C GLY A 92 -1.63 -13.26 4.73
N GLN A 93 -2.60 -13.91 5.38
CA GLN A 93 -3.23 -15.14 4.87
C GLN A 93 -3.97 -14.90 3.56
N ALA A 94 -4.74 -13.81 3.48
CA ALA A 94 -5.48 -13.42 2.27
C ALA A 94 -4.54 -13.20 1.08
N ARG A 95 -3.45 -12.46 1.28
CA ARG A 95 -2.47 -12.19 0.21
C ARG A 95 -1.63 -13.41 -0.14
N GLU A 96 -1.27 -14.24 0.85
CA GLU A 96 -0.50 -15.47 0.59
C GLU A 96 -1.25 -16.45 -0.31
N ARG A 97 -2.59 -16.49 -0.27
CA ARG A 97 -3.39 -17.32 -1.20
C ARG A 97 -3.14 -16.95 -2.67
N THR A 98 -3.13 -15.66 -3.00
CA THR A 98 -2.78 -15.20 -4.36
C THR A 98 -1.36 -15.62 -4.73
N LEU A 99 -0.39 -15.43 -3.81
CA LEU A 99 1.01 -15.79 -4.08
C LEU A 99 1.18 -17.31 -4.28
N VAL A 100 0.46 -18.14 -3.51
CA VAL A 100 0.43 -19.59 -3.70
C VAL A 100 -0.12 -19.96 -5.07
N GLU A 101 -1.21 -19.31 -5.51
CA GLU A 101 -1.75 -19.56 -6.86
C GLU A 101 -0.75 -19.15 -7.95
N LEU A 102 -0.16 -17.96 -7.86
CA LEU A 102 0.84 -17.47 -8.81
C LEU A 102 2.05 -18.40 -8.95
N ARG A 103 2.57 -18.95 -7.84
CA ARG A 103 3.68 -19.93 -7.82
C ARG A 103 3.37 -21.23 -8.57
N ARG A 104 2.10 -21.54 -8.85
CA ARG A 104 1.68 -22.72 -9.62
C ARG A 104 1.60 -22.45 -11.12
N THR A 105 1.78 -21.20 -11.53
CA THR A 105 1.70 -20.76 -12.93
C THR A 105 3.09 -20.64 -13.55
N LYS A 106 3.12 -20.34 -14.85
CA LYS A 106 4.35 -19.95 -15.58
C LYS A 106 4.40 -18.44 -15.87
N LEU A 107 3.54 -17.65 -15.20
CA LEU A 107 3.57 -16.20 -15.34
C LEU A 107 4.87 -15.67 -14.74
N ASP A 108 5.45 -14.67 -15.39
CA ASP A 108 6.52 -13.88 -14.80
C ASP A 108 5.86 -12.87 -13.84
N TRP A 109 5.99 -13.09 -12.54
CA TRP A 109 5.17 -12.39 -11.55
C TRP A 109 6.01 -11.83 -10.41
N THR A 110 5.53 -10.72 -9.84
CA THR A 110 6.17 -10.08 -8.70
C THR A 110 5.16 -9.49 -7.73
N ARG A 111 5.66 -9.11 -6.56
CA ARG A 111 4.98 -8.22 -5.62
C ARG A 111 5.93 -7.10 -5.22
N PHE A 112 5.38 -5.90 -5.03
CA PHE A 112 6.13 -4.77 -4.56
C PHE A 112 6.12 -4.70 -3.03
N ASN A 113 7.32 -4.57 -2.45
CA ASN A 113 7.51 -4.13 -1.08
C ASN A 113 8.01 -2.68 -1.11
N ASN A 114 7.15 -1.77 -0.69
CA ASN A 114 7.36 -0.32 -0.77
C ASN A 114 7.26 0.39 0.59
N GLY A 115 7.30 -0.37 1.69
CA GLY A 115 7.20 0.17 3.04
C GLY A 115 5.81 0.76 3.34
N PHE A 116 5.78 1.94 3.94
CA PHE A 116 4.58 2.65 4.34
C PHE A 116 4.30 3.84 3.42
N PHE A 117 3.03 4.14 3.15
CA PHE A 117 2.69 5.23 2.24
C PHE A 117 2.89 6.60 2.89
N LEU A 118 3.61 7.47 2.18
CA LEU A 118 3.87 8.84 2.61
C LEU A 118 2.63 9.76 2.46
N ASP A 119 1.69 9.34 1.61
CA ASP A 119 0.41 9.99 1.36
C ASP A 119 -0.34 10.40 2.63
N TYR A 120 -0.28 9.55 3.67
CA TYR A 120 -1.00 9.77 4.93
C TYR A 120 -0.50 10.99 5.74
N TYR A 121 0.68 11.51 5.44
CA TYR A 121 1.30 12.61 6.18
C TYR A 121 1.29 13.93 5.43
N GLY A 122 0.74 13.97 4.21
CA GLY A 122 0.62 15.18 3.43
C GLY A 122 -0.59 16.04 3.80
N PRO A 123 -0.53 17.36 3.55
CA PRO A 123 -1.68 18.25 3.71
C PRO A 123 -2.81 17.88 2.72
N PRO A 124 -4.05 18.38 2.91
CA PRO A 124 -5.15 18.22 1.94
C PRO A 124 -4.80 18.55 0.49
N SER A 125 -3.84 19.46 0.27
CA SER A 125 -3.35 19.85 -1.06
C SER A 125 -2.44 18.82 -1.73
N LEU A 126 -1.86 17.86 -0.99
CA LEU A 126 -1.07 16.78 -1.59
C LEU A 126 -2.01 15.85 -2.36
N LYS A 127 -1.77 15.72 -3.68
CA LYS A 127 -2.52 14.79 -4.52
C LYS A 127 -2.33 13.35 -4.04
N SER A 128 -3.44 12.71 -3.67
CA SER A 128 -3.48 11.30 -3.27
C SER A 128 -4.88 10.73 -3.51
N TYR A 129 -4.94 9.41 -3.73
CA TYR A 129 -6.17 8.63 -3.80
C TYR A 129 -6.35 7.73 -2.56
N MET A 130 -5.49 7.87 -1.55
CA MET A 130 -5.55 7.09 -0.33
C MET A 130 -6.55 7.69 0.66
N THR A 131 -7.35 6.83 1.31
CA THR A 131 -8.14 7.25 2.47
C THR A 131 -7.20 7.64 3.60
N ARG A 132 -7.34 8.87 4.12
CA ARG A 132 -6.47 9.37 5.20
C ARG A 132 -6.68 8.57 6.47
N VAL A 133 -5.57 8.24 7.12
CA VAL A 133 -5.53 7.63 8.44
C VAL A 133 -4.25 8.09 9.14
N ALA A 134 -4.32 8.40 10.43
CA ALA A 134 -3.13 8.73 11.21
C ALA A 134 -2.56 7.45 11.83
N PHE A 135 -1.28 7.19 11.57
CA PHE A 135 -0.52 6.13 12.24
C PHE A 135 0.77 6.74 12.78
N ALA A 136 1.10 6.46 14.04
CA ALA A 136 2.23 7.01 14.79
C ALA A 136 2.26 8.55 14.97
N ILE A 137 2.02 9.33 13.91
CA ILE A 137 2.05 10.79 13.91
C ILE A 137 0.81 11.33 13.21
N ASP A 138 0.07 12.18 13.92
CA ASP A 138 -1.00 13.03 13.40
C ASP A 138 -0.44 14.43 13.20
N VAL A 139 0.01 14.71 11.97
CA VAL A 139 0.65 15.99 11.62
C VAL A 139 -0.32 17.16 11.77
N ALA A 140 -1.58 16.97 11.38
CA ALA A 140 -2.60 18.01 11.44
C ALA A 140 -2.90 18.45 12.88
N ASN A 141 -2.99 17.49 13.80
CA ASN A 141 -3.34 17.75 15.20
C ASN A 141 -2.14 17.79 16.16
N LYS A 142 -0.91 17.72 15.63
CA LYS A 142 0.34 17.78 16.39
C LYS A 142 0.39 16.79 17.57
N LYS A 143 -0.09 15.57 17.34
CA LYS A 143 -0.08 14.48 18.33
C LYS A 143 0.63 13.27 17.77
N ALA A 144 1.41 12.59 18.60
CA ALA A 144 2.11 11.37 18.23
C ALA A 144 1.88 10.26 19.26
N GLY A 145 1.72 9.05 18.75
CA GLY A 145 1.60 7.77 19.46
C GLY A 145 2.59 6.79 18.84
N ILE A 146 3.86 6.93 19.19
CA ILE A 146 4.97 6.30 18.49
C ILE A 146 5.12 4.85 18.96
N PRO A 147 5.11 3.83 18.07
CA PRO A 147 5.31 2.45 18.49
C PRO A 147 6.76 2.22 18.95
N GLY A 148 6.93 1.48 20.04
CA GLY A 148 8.25 1.09 20.54
C GLY A 148 9.09 2.26 21.02
N THR A 149 10.34 2.30 20.56
CA THR A 149 11.30 3.38 20.89
C THR A 149 11.18 4.57 19.95
N GLY A 150 10.60 4.36 18.76
CA GLY A 150 10.56 5.35 17.68
C GLY A 150 11.83 5.41 16.86
N ASP A 151 12.87 4.64 17.21
CA ASP A 151 14.15 4.55 16.50
C ASP A 151 14.20 3.36 15.52
N GLU A 152 13.17 2.52 15.52
CA GLU A 152 13.02 1.43 14.56
C GLU A 152 12.99 1.97 13.12
N PRO A 153 13.79 1.41 12.19
CA PRO A 153 13.84 1.93 10.83
C PRO A 153 12.52 1.76 10.08
N MET A 154 12.03 2.86 9.51
CA MET A 154 10.86 2.88 8.65
C MET A 154 11.27 3.24 7.23
N THR A 155 10.52 2.74 6.26
CA THR A 155 10.64 3.14 4.87
C THR A 155 9.33 3.75 4.39
N PHE A 156 9.40 4.95 3.81
CA PHE A 156 8.26 5.71 3.31
C PHE A 156 8.33 5.87 1.80
N THR A 157 7.19 5.74 1.13
CA THR A 157 7.10 5.94 -0.33
C THR A 157 5.77 6.59 -0.68
N HIS A 158 5.80 7.63 -1.52
CA HIS A 158 4.55 8.21 -2.07
C HIS A 158 3.98 7.30 -3.15
N THR A 159 2.66 7.14 -3.19
CA THR A 159 1.98 6.21 -4.11
C THR A 159 2.30 6.47 -5.59
N PHE A 160 2.47 7.74 -5.99
CA PHE A 160 2.84 8.07 -7.37
C PHE A 160 4.27 7.66 -7.69
N ASP A 161 5.18 7.65 -6.72
CA ASP A 161 6.54 7.15 -6.94
C ASP A 161 6.57 5.62 -7.04
N VAL A 162 5.73 4.92 -6.26
CA VAL A 162 5.52 3.48 -6.48
C VAL A 162 5.06 3.23 -7.91
N ALA A 163 4.09 4.00 -8.42
CA ALA A 163 3.63 3.87 -9.80
C ALA A 163 4.76 4.12 -10.82
N LYS A 164 5.64 5.09 -10.61
CA LYS A 164 6.82 5.30 -11.47
C LYS A 164 7.75 4.09 -11.48
N PHE A 165 8.03 3.50 -10.31
CA PHE A 165 8.83 2.28 -10.23
C PHE A 165 8.15 1.08 -10.91
N VAL A 166 6.83 0.94 -10.77
CA VAL A 166 6.06 -0.10 -11.45
C VAL A 166 6.15 0.05 -12.96
N VAL A 167 5.96 1.27 -13.48
CA VAL A 167 6.07 1.56 -14.92
C VAL A 167 7.47 1.24 -15.43
N ALA A 168 8.52 1.70 -14.74
CA ALA A 168 9.90 1.40 -15.12
C ALA A 168 10.21 -0.10 -15.06
N ALA A 169 9.67 -0.82 -14.07
CA ALA A 169 9.86 -2.26 -13.94
C ALA A 169 9.23 -3.07 -15.08
N LEU A 170 8.25 -2.52 -15.81
CA LEU A 170 7.68 -3.19 -16.99
C LEU A 170 8.73 -3.49 -18.07
N ASP A 171 9.77 -2.67 -18.16
CA ASP A 171 10.85 -2.80 -19.14
C ASP A 171 11.97 -3.76 -18.69
N LEU A 172 11.89 -4.31 -17.47
CA LEU A 172 12.86 -5.31 -17.01
C LEU A 172 12.70 -6.62 -17.79
N PRO A 173 13.81 -7.31 -18.10
CA PRO A 173 13.76 -8.59 -18.82
C PRO A 173 13.15 -9.71 -17.98
N GLU A 174 13.34 -9.69 -16.67
CA GLU A 174 12.86 -10.69 -15.72
C GLU A 174 12.45 -10.02 -14.41
N TRP A 175 11.50 -10.62 -13.70
CA TRP A 175 11.05 -10.13 -12.41
C TRP A 175 11.41 -11.09 -11.26
N ASP A 176 12.04 -10.54 -10.22
CA ASP A 176 12.15 -11.23 -8.95
C ASP A 176 10.77 -11.40 -8.31
N GLU A 177 10.59 -12.46 -7.50
CA GLU A 177 9.35 -12.71 -6.75
C GLU A 177 8.95 -11.51 -5.87
N ILE A 178 9.95 -10.75 -5.43
CA ILE A 178 9.79 -9.52 -4.65
C ILE A 178 10.66 -8.44 -5.26
N MET A 179 10.04 -7.31 -5.60
CA MET A 179 10.74 -6.08 -5.91
C MET A 179 10.61 -5.09 -4.78
N TYR A 180 11.69 -4.36 -4.50
CA TYR A 180 11.72 -3.34 -3.47
C TYR A 180 11.82 -1.96 -4.11
N CYS A 181 11.08 -1.00 -3.59
CA CYS A 181 11.28 0.41 -3.92
C CYS A 181 11.03 1.27 -2.69
N TYR A 182 11.66 2.44 -2.63
CA TYR A 182 11.41 3.35 -1.53
C TYR A 182 11.59 4.80 -1.89
N GLY A 183 10.94 5.67 -1.13
CA GLY A 183 11.21 7.10 -1.16
C GLY A 183 12.31 7.51 -0.20
N GLU A 184 12.15 7.17 1.08
CA GLU A 184 13.08 7.55 2.13
C GLU A 184 13.05 6.54 3.28
N LYS A 185 14.20 6.34 3.94
CA LYS A 185 14.35 5.47 5.11
C LYS A 185 14.79 6.31 6.30
N ILE A 186 13.92 6.45 7.30
CA ILE A 186 14.13 7.21 8.55
C ILE A 186 13.33 6.55 9.69
N SER A 187 13.60 6.91 10.93
CA SER A 187 12.80 6.48 12.09
C SER A 187 11.58 7.40 12.35
N TRP A 188 10.67 7.00 13.26
CA TRP A 188 9.57 7.88 13.69
C TRP A 188 10.07 9.10 14.46
N ASN A 189 11.13 8.97 15.26
CA ASN A 189 11.73 10.09 15.97
C ASN A 189 12.39 11.09 14.98
N GLU A 190 13.06 10.58 13.94
CA GLU A 190 13.59 11.41 12.86
C GLU A 190 12.48 12.09 12.06
N PHE A 191 11.40 11.36 11.74
CA PHE A 191 10.21 11.91 11.09
C PHE A 191 9.62 13.05 11.92
N LEU A 192 9.42 12.82 13.23
CA LEU A 192 8.86 13.80 14.15
C LEU A 192 9.74 15.06 14.19
N LYS A 193 11.06 14.91 14.26
CA LYS A 193 12.01 16.03 14.24
C LYS A 193 11.91 16.87 12.96
N LEU A 194 11.58 16.26 11.82
CA LEU A 194 11.33 16.99 10.57
C LEU A 194 9.98 17.73 10.57
N ALA A 195 8.98 17.21 11.29
CA ALA A 195 7.65 17.81 11.41
C ALA A 195 7.60 18.91 12.48
N GLU A 196 8.49 18.87 13.46
CA GLU A 196 8.53 19.76 14.62
C GLU A 196 9.08 21.16 14.29
N GLU A 197 8.29 21.98 13.60
CA GLU A 197 8.42 23.45 13.67
C GLU A 197 7.79 24.03 14.94
N THR A 198 6.85 23.28 15.53
CA THR A 198 6.19 23.57 16.81
C THR A 198 6.05 22.26 17.61
N ARG A 199 5.94 22.37 18.93
CA ARG A 199 5.95 21.22 19.87
C ARG A 199 4.77 20.26 19.63
N PHE A 200 5.06 18.98 19.43
CA PHE A 200 4.06 17.90 19.41
C PHE A 200 3.74 17.41 20.83
N ASN A 201 2.53 16.87 21.02
CA ASN A 201 2.20 16.04 22.17
C ASN A 201 2.55 14.58 21.86
N VAL A 202 3.63 14.07 22.44
CA VAL A 202 4.24 12.78 22.12
C VAL A 202 4.00 11.79 23.25
N ALA A 203 3.51 10.61 22.90
CA ALA A 203 3.55 9.42 23.73
C ALA A 203 4.16 8.26 22.96
N TYR A 204 4.76 7.32 23.68
CA TYR A 204 5.28 6.08 23.13
C TYR A 204 4.36 4.91 23.53
N ASP A 205 4.08 4.04 22.57
CA ASP A 205 3.28 2.84 22.74
C ASP A 205 4.21 1.62 22.86
N PRO A 206 4.50 1.17 24.10
CA PRO A 206 5.44 0.08 24.31
C PRO A 206 4.87 -1.26 23.81
N PRO A 207 5.73 -2.27 23.59
CA PRO A 207 5.31 -3.57 23.03
C PRO A 207 4.13 -4.20 23.78
N GLU A 208 4.09 -4.12 25.11
CA GLU A 208 3.03 -4.72 25.94
C GLU A 208 1.67 -4.05 25.71
N LYS A 209 1.65 -2.77 25.35
CA LYS A 209 0.44 -2.02 24.99
C LYS A 209 -0.05 -2.43 23.60
N LEU A 210 0.87 -2.48 22.63
CA LEU A 210 0.57 -2.89 21.25
C LEU A 210 0.05 -4.34 21.20
N GLN A 211 0.62 -5.24 22.00
CA GLN A 211 0.16 -6.65 22.09
C GLN A 211 -1.28 -6.79 22.60
N LYS A 212 -1.79 -5.82 23.37
CA LYS A 212 -3.19 -5.78 23.82
C LYS A 212 -4.15 -5.18 22.79
N GLY A 213 -3.65 -4.75 21.63
CA GLY A 213 -4.43 -4.03 20.64
C GLY A 213 -4.68 -2.56 21.01
N GLU A 214 -3.93 -2.03 21.97
CA GLU A 214 -4.07 -0.67 22.46
C GLU A 214 -3.04 0.26 21.80
N ILE A 215 -3.43 1.50 21.52
CA ILE A 215 -2.55 2.56 21.01
C ILE A 215 -2.85 3.89 21.69
N THR A 216 -1.93 4.84 21.61
CA THR A 216 -2.23 6.24 21.88
C THR A 216 -3.19 6.75 20.82
N GLU A 217 -4.38 7.18 21.24
CA GLU A 217 -5.40 7.67 20.32
C GLU A 217 -4.97 8.96 19.61
N LEU A 218 -5.09 8.98 18.29
CA LEU A 218 -4.78 10.12 17.44
C LEU A 218 -6.08 10.83 17.00
N PRO A 219 -6.21 12.16 17.14
CA PRO A 219 -7.45 12.89 16.87
C PRO A 219 -8.03 12.68 15.47
N LEU A 220 -7.17 12.60 14.44
CA LEU A 220 -7.61 12.37 13.06
C LEU A 220 -8.35 11.03 12.87
N ASN A 221 -8.13 10.05 13.76
CA ASN A 221 -8.81 8.76 13.70
C ASN A 221 -10.13 8.74 14.50
N VAL A 222 -10.44 9.78 15.27
CA VAL A 222 -11.65 9.81 16.08
C VAL A 222 -12.86 10.09 15.18
N GLY A 223 -13.85 9.20 15.22
CA GLY A 223 -15.08 9.36 14.44
C GLY A 223 -14.96 8.98 12.96
N THR A 224 -13.90 8.26 12.56
CA THR A 224 -13.81 7.68 11.21
C THR A 224 -14.94 6.68 10.99
N VAL A 225 -15.67 6.81 9.88
CA VAL A 225 -16.91 6.07 9.62
C VAL A 225 -16.68 4.61 9.24
N ASP A 226 -15.46 4.28 8.80
CA ASP A 226 -15.16 2.99 8.17
C ASP A 226 -14.98 1.83 9.16
N PHE A 227 -14.61 2.11 10.41
CA PHE A 227 -14.34 1.06 11.42
C PHE A 227 -14.79 1.46 12.82
N PRO A 228 -15.31 0.51 13.62
CA PRO A 228 -15.41 0.68 15.06
C PRO A 228 -14.04 1.01 15.67
N LYS A 229 -14.03 1.85 16.71
CA LYS A 229 -12.80 2.36 17.34
C LYS A 229 -11.82 1.25 17.71
N GLU A 230 -12.32 0.19 18.34
CA GLU A 230 -11.50 -0.93 18.85
C GLU A 230 -10.87 -1.72 17.70
N VAL A 231 -11.57 -1.85 16.56
CA VAL A 231 -11.06 -2.51 15.36
C VAL A 231 -9.93 -1.67 14.74
N LEU A 232 -10.11 -0.36 14.65
CA LEU A 232 -9.08 0.54 14.14
C LEU A 232 -7.84 0.56 15.06
N GLN A 233 -8.04 0.60 16.38
CA GLN A 233 -6.95 0.54 17.34
C GLN A 233 -6.17 -0.78 17.25
N GLY A 234 -6.87 -1.92 17.16
CA GLY A 234 -6.23 -3.22 16.95
C GLY A 234 -5.42 -3.28 15.66
N LEU A 235 -5.92 -2.69 14.56
CA LEU A 235 -5.19 -2.61 13.30
C LEU A 235 -3.92 -1.75 13.42
N MET A 236 -4.01 -0.59 14.07
CA MET A 236 -2.85 0.30 14.30
C MET A 236 -1.84 -0.33 15.24
N ALA A 237 -2.30 -1.06 16.27
CA ALA A 237 -1.44 -1.80 17.16
C ALA A 237 -0.66 -2.89 16.41
N LEU A 238 -1.32 -3.61 15.50
CA LEU A 238 -0.67 -4.59 14.62
C LEU A 238 0.36 -3.93 13.70
N TRP A 239 0.09 -2.74 13.16
CA TRP A 239 1.08 -1.99 12.39
C TRP A 239 2.27 -1.59 13.28
N GLY A 240 2.02 -1.17 14.52
CA GLY A 240 3.06 -0.94 15.52
C GLY A 240 3.94 -2.16 15.76
N LEU A 241 3.34 -3.35 15.91
CA LEU A 241 4.10 -4.61 16.02
C LEU A 241 4.95 -4.89 14.78
N TYR A 242 4.45 -4.59 13.56
CA TYR A 242 5.25 -4.69 12.35
C TYR A 242 6.43 -3.72 12.29
N VAL A 243 6.33 -2.54 12.93
CA VAL A 243 7.48 -1.66 13.13
C VAL A 243 8.53 -2.36 14.00
N LEU A 244 8.13 -2.93 15.14
CA LEU A 244 9.05 -3.61 16.07
C LEU A 244 9.69 -4.87 15.47
N GLU A 245 8.97 -5.57 14.59
CA GLU A 245 9.48 -6.73 13.84
C GLU A 245 10.39 -6.33 12.66
N GLY A 246 10.59 -5.03 12.42
CA GLY A 246 11.42 -4.53 11.32
C GLY A 246 10.82 -4.75 9.94
N LYS A 247 9.50 -4.96 9.82
CA LYS A 247 8.86 -5.25 8.52
C LYS A 247 8.91 -4.08 7.53
N PHE A 248 9.03 -2.86 8.06
CA PHE A 248 9.18 -1.63 7.27
C PHE A 248 10.65 -1.28 6.99
N ASP A 249 11.62 -2.00 7.56
CA ASP A 249 13.02 -1.89 7.16
C ASP A 249 13.24 -2.74 5.90
N ILE A 250 13.01 -2.12 4.74
CA ILE A 250 13.21 -2.80 3.47
C ILE A 250 14.71 -2.82 3.09
N PRO A 251 15.20 -3.87 2.40
CA PRO A 251 16.60 -3.95 1.94
C PRO A 251 16.86 -2.95 0.79
N THR A 252 17.17 -1.70 1.16
CA THR A 252 17.42 -0.60 0.20
C THR A 252 18.57 -0.89 -0.76
N ASP A 253 19.47 -1.80 -0.40
CA ASP A 253 20.57 -2.24 -1.26
C ASP A 253 20.11 -3.10 -2.45
N LYS A 254 18.90 -3.67 -2.37
CA LYS A 254 18.25 -4.47 -3.42
C LYS A 254 17.11 -3.72 -4.11
N ALA A 255 16.90 -2.44 -3.76
CA ALA A 255 15.79 -1.67 -4.29
C ALA A 255 16.01 -1.25 -5.75
N LEU A 256 14.91 -1.19 -6.49
CA LEU A 256 14.83 -0.68 -7.85
C LEU A 256 15.38 0.74 -8.00
N ASN A 257 15.48 1.50 -6.91
CA ASN A 257 16.18 2.79 -6.86
C ASN A 257 17.60 2.74 -7.44
N LYS A 258 18.32 1.60 -7.30
CA LYS A 258 19.65 1.43 -7.90
C LYS A 258 19.61 1.15 -9.40
N VAL A 259 18.52 0.54 -9.87
CA VAL A 259 18.29 0.17 -11.27
C VAL A 259 17.75 1.38 -12.05
N PHE A 260 16.89 2.17 -11.41
CA PHE A 260 16.22 3.33 -11.98
C PHE A 260 16.56 4.61 -11.18
N PRO A 261 17.81 5.09 -11.25
CA PRO A 261 18.23 6.28 -10.52
C PRO A 261 17.51 7.56 -10.97
N ASP A 262 16.89 7.56 -12.15
CA ASP A 262 16.13 8.70 -12.66
C ASP A 262 14.77 8.87 -11.97
N VAL A 263 14.25 7.80 -11.34
CA VAL A 263 13.06 7.91 -10.49
C VAL A 263 13.48 8.55 -9.18
N GLN A 264 13.24 9.86 -9.07
CA GLN A 264 13.51 10.67 -7.88
C GLN A 264 12.25 10.73 -7.01
N PRO A 265 12.16 9.94 -5.93
CA PRO A 265 10.95 9.89 -5.13
C PRO A 265 10.86 11.06 -4.16
N LEU A 266 9.63 11.40 -3.81
CA LEU A 266 9.31 12.43 -2.84
C LEU A 266 9.85 12.07 -1.45
N LYS A 267 10.46 13.05 -0.77
CA LYS A 267 11.02 12.88 0.58
C LYS A 267 10.02 13.34 1.64
N VAL A 268 10.17 12.80 2.85
CA VAL A 268 9.39 13.15 4.04
C VAL A 268 9.44 14.65 4.29
N ARG A 269 10.64 15.25 4.26
CA ARG A 269 10.81 16.70 4.46
C ARG A 269 10.05 17.55 3.43
N ASP A 270 9.93 17.06 2.19
CA ASP A 270 9.29 17.81 1.11
C ASP A 270 7.77 17.79 1.32
N VAL A 271 7.21 16.65 1.71
CA VAL A 271 5.79 16.50 2.10
C VAL A 271 5.46 17.33 3.33
N LEU A 272 6.30 17.26 4.37
CA LEU A 272 6.11 18.04 5.58
C LEU A 272 6.21 19.55 5.31
N GLY A 273 7.11 19.96 4.43
CA GLY A 273 7.24 21.35 3.98
C GLY A 273 5.98 21.90 3.31
N MET A 274 5.10 21.06 2.74
CA MET A 274 3.84 21.50 2.12
C MET A 274 2.78 21.95 3.13
N TRP A 275 2.94 21.60 4.42
CA TRP A 275 2.09 22.12 5.49
C TRP A 275 2.39 23.59 5.81
N ARG A 276 3.55 24.12 5.37
CA ARG A 276 3.90 25.52 5.57
C ARG A 276 2.96 26.41 4.75
N GLY A 277 2.21 27.27 5.43
CA GLY A 277 1.27 28.20 4.78
C GLY A 277 -0.16 27.71 4.66
N GLN A 278 -0.51 26.63 5.39
CA GLN A 278 -1.88 26.14 5.57
C GLN A 278 -2.38 26.38 6.99
#